data_AF-A0A7V5VT96-F1
#
_entry.id   AF-A0A7V5VT96-F1
#
_cell.length_a   1.000
_cell.length_b   1.000
_cell.length_c   1.000
_cell.angle_alpha   90.00
_cell.angle_beta   90.00
_cell.angle_gamma   90.00
#
_symmetry.space_group_name_H-M   'P 1'
#
loop_
_entity.id
_entity.type
_entity.pdbx_description
1 polymer ?
#
loop_
_entity_poly.entity_id
_entity_poly.type
_entity_poly.pdbx_seq_one_letter_code
_entity_poly.pdbx_strand_id
1 'polypeptide(L)'
;MMRSLLAYSIALLSAACLASAQTVVIIGTGTSTNSQYTYPAPYGNWYGGARHQILVQASEITGAGGSAGYITSLGFNVAATNDVAALQNFTIKLKQTTATSISGWDLSGWTTVYSVSSYTV
;
A
#
# COMPACT_ATOMS: atom_id res chain seq x y z
N MET A 1 3.53 -28.32 -45.18
CA MET A 1 4.54 -27.67 -44.30
C MET A 1 3.93 -26.64 -43.31
N MET A 2 2.64 -26.70 -42.95
CA MET A 2 1.99 -25.65 -42.11
C MET A 2 1.40 -26.18 -40.78
N ARG A 3 1.78 -27.39 -40.35
CA ARG A 3 1.31 -28.01 -39.09
C ARG A 3 2.21 -27.72 -37.88
N SER A 4 3.47 -27.33 -38.09
CA SER A 4 4.42 -26.99 -37.02
C SER A 4 4.35 -25.52 -36.57
N LEU A 5 3.82 -24.62 -37.41
CA LEU A 5 3.60 -23.20 -37.08
C LEU A 5 2.48 -23.01 -36.03
N LEU A 6 1.42 -23.81 -36.11
CA LEU A 6 0.27 -23.73 -35.21
C LEU A 6 0.61 -24.21 -33.78
N ALA A 7 1.48 -25.21 -33.66
CA ALA A 7 1.97 -25.69 -32.36
C ALA A 7 2.93 -24.68 -31.69
N TYR A 8 3.75 -23.96 -32.48
CA TYR A 8 4.60 -22.89 -31.98
C TYR A 8 3.78 -21.69 -31.47
N SER A 9 2.71 -21.29 -32.17
CA SER A 9 1.84 -20.21 -31.72
C SER A 9 1.07 -20.54 -30.43
N ILE A 10 0.67 -21.80 -30.23
CA ILE A 10 -0.01 -22.23 -29.00
C ILE A 10 0.99 -22.33 -27.84
N ALA A 11 2.23 -22.77 -28.10
CA ALA A 11 3.31 -22.81 -27.12
C ALA A 11 3.80 -21.40 -26.71
N LEU A 12 3.85 -20.44 -27.63
CA LEU A 12 4.14 -19.03 -27.32
C LEU A 12 2.99 -18.36 -26.55
N LEU A 13 1.74 -18.76 -26.78
CA LEU A 13 0.57 -18.25 -26.05
C LEU A 13 0.41 -18.86 -24.65
N SER A 14 0.90 -20.08 -24.41
CA SER A 14 0.95 -20.71 -23.08
C SER A 14 2.24 -20.39 -22.30
N ALA A 15 3.32 -20.03 -23.00
CA ALA A 15 4.56 -19.48 -22.43
C ALA A 15 4.53 -17.95 -22.27
N ALA A 16 3.41 -17.28 -22.62
CA ALA A 16 2.97 -16.07 -21.93
C ALA A 16 2.59 -16.48 -20.49
N CYS A 17 3.63 -16.90 -19.78
CA CYS A 17 3.67 -17.26 -18.40
C CYS A 17 2.89 -16.20 -17.62
N LEU A 18 2.21 -16.66 -16.59
CA LEU A 18 1.59 -15.89 -15.52
C LEU A 18 2.68 -15.07 -14.79
N ALA A 19 3.35 -14.16 -15.49
CA ALA A 19 4.08 -13.07 -14.90
C ALA A 19 3.00 -12.18 -14.29
N SER A 20 2.66 -12.44 -13.03
CA SER A 20 2.00 -11.44 -12.20
C SER A 20 2.98 -10.29 -12.10
N ALA A 21 2.85 -9.32 -13.01
CA ALA A 21 3.54 -8.07 -12.87
C ALA A 21 3.00 -7.42 -11.59
N GLN A 22 3.91 -7.02 -10.71
CA GLN A 22 3.57 -6.18 -9.58
C GLN A 22 2.78 -4.98 -10.08
N THR A 23 1.51 -4.90 -9.68
CA THR A 23 0.62 -3.81 -10.07
C THR A 23 0.65 -2.78 -8.96
N VAL A 24 1.08 -1.57 -9.30
CA VAL A 24 0.97 -0.42 -8.39
C VAL A 24 -0.48 0.02 -8.42
N VAL A 25 -1.17 -0.09 -7.28
CA VAL A 25 -2.53 0.43 -7.09
C VAL A 25 -2.48 1.73 -6.32
N ILE A 26 -3.23 2.73 -6.78
CA ILE A 26 -3.41 3.99 -6.08
C ILE A 26 -4.78 3.96 -5.43
N ILE A 27 -4.81 4.02 -4.09
CA ILE A 27 -6.04 4.08 -3.31
C ILE A 27 -6.40 5.55 -3.07
N GLY A 28 -7.63 5.92 -3.38
CA GLY A 28 -8.11 7.31 -3.36
C GLY A 28 -7.79 8.07 -4.65
N THR A 29 -8.27 9.31 -4.73
CA THR A 29 -8.14 10.17 -5.93
C THR A 29 -6.95 11.13 -5.88
N GLY A 30 -6.32 11.30 -4.71
CA GLY A 30 -5.24 12.26 -4.51
C GLY A 30 -5.66 13.73 -4.62
N THR A 31 -6.96 14.03 -4.63
CA THR A 31 -7.49 15.40 -4.81
C THR A 31 -7.63 16.19 -3.51
N SER A 32 -7.45 15.53 -2.36
CA SER A 32 -7.58 16.14 -1.05
C SER A 32 -6.32 15.85 -0.23
N THR A 33 -5.85 16.86 0.47
CA THR A 33 -4.68 16.79 1.36
C THR A 33 -5.05 17.30 2.74
N ASN A 34 -4.41 16.78 3.77
CA ASN A 34 -4.52 17.36 5.11
C ASN A 34 -3.89 18.76 5.16
N SER A 35 -4.36 19.60 6.07
CA SER A 35 -3.63 20.82 6.50
C SER A 35 -2.41 20.47 7.35
N GLN A 36 -1.59 21.47 7.68
CA GLN A 36 -0.36 21.33 8.48
C GLN A 36 -0.57 20.63 9.84
N TYR A 37 -1.76 20.72 10.44
CA TYR A 37 -2.03 20.23 11.79
C TYR A 37 -3.15 19.19 11.87
N THR A 38 -3.69 18.76 10.73
CA THR A 38 -4.80 17.80 10.69
C THR A 38 -4.32 16.39 10.40
N TYR A 39 -4.91 15.43 11.08
CA TYR A 39 -4.72 14.00 10.85
C TYR A 39 -5.81 13.45 9.91
N PRO A 40 -5.57 12.30 9.24
CA PRO A 40 -4.37 11.46 9.30
C PRO A 40 -3.16 12.09 8.61
N ALA A 41 -1.98 11.89 9.20
CA ALA A 41 -0.70 12.33 8.67
C ALA A 41 0.35 11.24 8.96
N PRO A 42 0.50 10.24 8.07
CA PRO A 42 1.37 9.07 8.30
C PRO A 42 2.82 9.42 8.62
N TYR A 43 3.30 10.54 8.08
CA TYR A 43 4.65 11.07 8.32
C TYR A 43 4.64 12.33 9.21
N GLY A 44 3.53 12.63 9.89
CA GLY A 44 3.44 13.79 10.78
C GLY A 44 4.22 13.56 12.08
N ASN A 45 5.09 14.51 12.46
CA ASN A 45 5.89 14.47 13.69
C ASN A 45 5.56 15.61 14.67
N TRP A 46 4.46 16.33 14.44
CA TRP A 46 4.06 17.45 15.29
C TRP A 46 3.69 16.95 16.70
N TYR A 47 4.21 17.58 17.75
CA TYR A 47 4.07 17.16 19.17
C TYR A 47 4.46 15.69 19.47
N GLY A 48 5.51 15.17 18.82
CA GLY A 48 6.00 13.80 19.06
C GLY A 48 5.35 12.74 18.16
N GLY A 49 4.64 13.19 17.13
CA GLY A 49 4.05 12.35 16.09
C GLY A 49 2.72 11.73 16.49
N ALA A 50 2.17 10.94 15.56
CA ALA A 50 0.88 10.29 15.74
C ALA A 50 0.90 8.84 15.27
N ARG A 51 0.11 8.02 15.96
CA ARG A 51 -0.20 6.66 15.51
C ARG A 51 -1.51 6.69 14.72
N HIS A 52 -1.54 6.01 13.59
CA HIS A 52 -2.73 5.90 12.73
C HIS A 52 -3.14 4.44 12.55
N GLN A 53 -4.45 4.22 12.36
CA GLN A 53 -4.98 3.00 11.75
C GLN A 53 -5.74 3.39 10.49
N ILE A 54 -5.37 2.76 9.39
CA ILE A 54 -5.94 3.00 8.07
C ILE A 54 -6.49 1.67 7.59
N LEU A 55 -7.76 1.68 7.22
CA LEU A 55 -8.44 0.53 6.61
C LEU A 55 -8.47 0.76 5.11
N VAL A 56 -7.93 -0.20 4.35
CA VAL A 56 -8.08 -0.27 2.90
C VAL A 56 -8.94 -1.47 2.59
N GLN A 57 -10.09 -1.26 1.95
CA GLN A 57 -11.02 -2.32 1.61
C GLN A 57 -10.57 -3.07 0.37
N ALA A 58 -10.92 -4.36 0.30
CA ALA A 58 -10.65 -5.17 -0.89
C ALA A 58 -11.30 -4.58 -2.15
N SER A 59 -12.49 -3.98 -2.03
CA SER A 59 -13.20 -3.27 -3.10
C SER A 59 -12.45 -2.04 -3.62
N GLU A 60 -11.72 -1.33 -2.75
CA GLU A 60 -10.88 -0.20 -3.17
C GLU A 60 -9.67 -0.68 -3.95
N ILE A 61 -9.05 -1.78 -3.53
CA ILE A 61 -7.92 -2.40 -4.24
C ILE A 61 -8.37 -2.91 -5.61
N THR A 62 -9.48 -3.67 -5.68
CA THR A 62 -9.97 -4.20 -6.97
C THR A 62 -10.51 -3.10 -7.87
N GLY A 63 -11.18 -2.08 -7.31
CA GLY A 63 -11.62 -0.90 -8.04
C GLY A 63 -10.46 -0.08 -8.64
N ALA A 64 -9.30 -0.08 -7.97
CA ALA A 64 -8.06 0.55 -8.46
C ALA A 64 -7.26 -0.33 -9.44
N GLY A 65 -7.80 -1.47 -9.88
CA GLY A 65 -7.15 -2.39 -10.83
C GLY A 65 -6.23 -3.43 -10.19
N GLY A 66 -6.24 -3.53 -8.86
CA GLY A 66 -5.54 -4.59 -8.12
C GLY A 66 -6.31 -5.90 -8.06
N SER A 67 -5.67 -6.91 -7.51
CA SER A 67 -6.26 -8.22 -7.23
C SER A 67 -5.79 -8.75 -5.88
N ALA A 68 -6.40 -9.84 -5.41
CA ALA A 68 -5.91 -10.55 -4.24
C ALA A 68 -4.43 -10.99 -4.45
N GLY A 69 -3.60 -10.80 -3.43
CA GLY A 69 -2.17 -11.10 -3.51
C GLY A 69 -1.38 -10.49 -2.35
N TYR A 70 -0.06 -10.58 -2.44
CA TYR A 70 0.85 -9.98 -1.46
C TYR A 70 1.06 -8.48 -1.74
N ILE A 71 1.13 -7.70 -0.67
CA ILE A 71 1.58 -6.30 -0.72
C ILE A 71 3.11 -6.32 -0.54
N THR A 72 3.84 -5.99 -1.60
CA THR A 72 5.32 -5.97 -1.60
C THR A 72 5.90 -4.59 -1.33
N SER A 73 5.12 -3.53 -1.56
CA SER A 73 5.50 -2.15 -1.28
C SER A 73 4.27 -1.33 -0.89
N LEU A 74 4.49 -0.27 -0.12
CA LEU A 74 3.48 0.67 0.31
C LEU A 74 4.12 2.06 0.41
N GLY A 75 3.38 3.08 -0.04
CA GLY A 75 3.78 4.47 0.09
C GLY A 75 2.56 5.36 0.29
N PHE A 76 2.79 6.53 0.88
CA PHE A 76 1.78 7.58 1.01
C PHE A 76 2.15 8.74 0.09
N ASN A 77 1.15 9.36 -0.53
CA ASN A 77 1.37 10.60 -1.28
C ASN A 77 1.56 11.75 -0.29
N VAL A 78 2.67 12.49 -0.44
CA VAL A 78 3.06 13.59 0.45
C VAL A 78 2.95 14.90 -0.32
N ALA A 79 2.01 15.75 0.10
CA ALA A 79 1.82 17.06 -0.52
C ALA A 79 2.91 18.07 -0.12
N ALA A 80 3.32 18.06 1.15
CA ALA A 80 4.39 18.91 1.68
C ALA A 80 5.00 18.27 2.94
N THR A 81 6.32 18.38 3.10
CA THR A 81 7.05 17.87 4.26
C THR A 81 7.13 18.86 5.41
N ASN A 82 7.01 20.17 5.13
CA ASN A 82 7.06 21.27 6.11
C ASN A 82 8.23 21.15 7.10
N ASP A 83 9.41 20.75 6.60
CA ASP A 83 10.64 20.54 7.38
C ASP A 83 10.44 19.65 8.61
N VAL A 84 9.60 18.61 8.47
CA VAL A 84 9.33 17.66 9.55
C VAL A 84 10.64 17.00 10.02
N ALA A 85 10.87 17.01 11.33
CA ALA A 85 12.02 16.33 11.92
C ALA A 85 11.93 14.82 11.72
N ALA A 86 13.08 14.14 11.70
CA ALA A 86 13.16 12.70 11.48
C ALA A 86 12.29 11.90 12.47
N LEU A 87 11.49 10.97 11.93
CA LEU A 87 10.61 10.09 12.69
C LEU A 87 11.46 9.03 13.41
N GLN A 88 11.45 9.06 14.74
CA GLN A 88 12.19 8.10 15.56
C GLN A 88 11.39 6.80 15.71
N ASN A 89 12.07 5.66 15.58
CA ASN A 89 11.48 4.31 15.70
C ASN A 89 10.26 4.09 14.80
N PHE A 90 10.29 4.64 13.58
CA PHE A 90 9.17 4.57 12.65
C PHE A 90 8.88 3.12 12.25
N THR A 91 7.64 2.70 12.42
CA THR A 91 7.21 1.31 12.24
C THR A 91 5.92 1.25 11.44
N ILE A 92 5.85 0.39 10.44
CA ILE A 92 4.61 0.04 9.73
C ILE A 92 4.25 -1.40 10.08
N LYS A 93 2.99 -1.60 10.49
CA LYS A 93 2.42 -2.92 10.73
C LYS A 93 1.22 -3.13 9.82
N LEU A 94 1.08 -4.34 9.30
CA LEU A 94 -0.06 -4.74 8.48
C LEU A 94 -0.77 -5.92 9.13
N LYS A 95 -2.07 -6.01 8.86
CA LYS A 95 -2.87 -7.20 9.09
C LYS A 95 -4.02 -7.27 8.10
N GLN A 96 -4.53 -8.46 7.89
CA GLN A 96 -5.78 -8.66 7.14
C GLN A 96 -6.98 -8.52 8.09
N THR A 97 -8.10 -8.06 7.56
CA THR A 97 -9.35 -7.92 8.31
C THR A 97 -10.55 -8.03 7.37
N THR A 98 -11.69 -8.46 7.89
CA THR A 98 -12.99 -8.42 7.21
C THR A 98 -13.82 -7.19 7.61
N ALA A 99 -13.30 -6.35 8.50
CA ALA A 99 -13.97 -5.12 8.91
C ALA A 99 -14.14 -4.16 7.72
N THR A 100 -15.28 -3.50 7.64
CA THR A 100 -15.62 -2.51 6.61
C THR A 100 -15.50 -1.07 7.12
N SER A 101 -15.27 -0.88 8.42
CA SER A 101 -15.06 0.42 9.06
C SER A 101 -14.18 0.30 10.31
N ILE A 102 -13.61 1.42 10.76
CA ILE A 102 -12.86 1.53 12.01
C ILE A 102 -13.77 2.16 13.06
N SER A 103 -14.14 1.42 14.09
CA SER A 103 -14.94 1.90 15.22
C SER A 103 -14.13 2.13 16.50
N GLY A 104 -12.85 1.76 16.49
CA GLY A 104 -11.93 1.89 17.62
C GLY A 104 -10.56 1.33 17.31
N TRP A 105 -9.66 1.37 18.29
CA TRP A 105 -8.31 0.84 18.15
C TRP A 105 -8.29 -0.68 18.18
N ASP A 106 -7.66 -1.26 17.17
CA ASP A 106 -7.40 -2.69 17.11
C ASP A 106 -5.93 -2.98 17.46
N LEU A 107 -5.67 -3.72 18.53
CA LEU A 107 -4.31 -3.92 19.05
C LEU A 107 -3.74 -5.32 18.82
N SER A 108 -4.46 -6.22 18.16
CA SER A 108 -4.07 -7.64 18.05
C SER A 108 -3.86 -8.10 16.59
N GLY A 109 -3.03 -9.15 16.42
CA GLY A 109 -2.83 -9.80 15.13
C GLY A 109 -2.05 -8.99 14.09
N TRP A 110 -1.26 -8.01 14.52
CA TRP A 110 -0.47 -7.16 13.63
C TRP A 110 0.93 -7.74 13.38
N THR A 111 1.37 -7.72 12.13
CA THR A 111 2.73 -8.09 11.73
C THR A 111 3.51 -6.83 11.40
N THR A 112 4.68 -6.63 12.03
CA THR A 112 5.61 -5.56 11.64
C THR A 112 6.22 -5.89 10.29
N VAL A 113 6.02 -5.01 9.30
CA VAL A 113 6.53 -5.18 7.93
C VAL A 113 7.63 -4.19 7.57
N TYR A 114 7.75 -3.11 8.34
CA TYR A 114 8.80 -2.11 8.21
C TYR A 114 9.13 -1.54 9.58
N SER A 115 10.42 -1.36 9.87
CA SER A 115 10.91 -0.69 11.08
C SER A 115 12.27 -0.06 10.80
N VAL A 116 12.48 1.15 11.29
CA VAL A 116 13.74 1.88 11.20
C VAL A 116 13.91 2.78 12.43
N SER A 117 15.15 2.94 12.90
CA SER A 117 15.44 3.75 14.09
C SER A 117 15.23 5.25 13.87
N SER A 118 15.48 5.74 12.66
CA SER A 118 15.28 7.13 12.25
C SER A 118 14.90 7.19 10.77
N TYR A 119 13.79 7.83 10.44
CA TYR A 119 13.30 8.00 9.07
C TYR A 119 13.17 9.48 8.71
N THR A 120 13.76 9.89 7.60
CA THR A 120 13.57 11.23 7.01
C THR A 120 12.70 11.06 5.77
N VAL A 121 11.64 11.88 5.68
CA VAL A 121 10.65 11.87 4.59
C VAL A 121 11.21 12.53 3.35
#